data_AF-A0A662TIW8-F1
#
_entry.id   AF-A0A662TIW8-F1
#
_cell.length_a   1.000
_cell.length_b   1.000
_cell.length_c   1.000
_cell.angle_alpha   90.00
_cell.angle_beta   90.00
_cell.angle_gamma   90.00
#
_symmetry.space_group_name_H-M   'P 1'
#
loop_
_entity.id
_entity.type
_entity.pdbx_description
1 polymer ?
#
loop_
_entity_poly.entity_id
_entity_poly.type
_entity_poly.pdbx_seq_one_letter_code
_entity_poly.pdbx_strand_id
1 'polypeptide(L)'
;MVKKKFAVLLLIIVLIFSSFMVSLMFKLFSKVEIEANYVRSTYFYYEGRFRRCFIFEAENKFGKEVTARVKIDLSKVKRDIGDVLAVLDENLKEIGWENEGKYVIYFEFKFKAYEKKSFRVVMLH
;
A
#
# COMPACT_ATOMS: atom_id res chain seq x y z
N MET A 1 -28.68 -6.75 -46.90
CA MET A 1 -28.43 -7.49 -45.64
C MET A 1 -27.03 -7.34 -45.05
N VAL A 2 -25.97 -7.15 -45.86
CA VAL A 2 -24.57 -7.07 -45.39
C VAL A 2 -24.30 -5.89 -44.44
N LYS A 3 -24.87 -4.70 -44.70
CA LYS A 3 -24.69 -3.49 -43.87
C LYS A 3 -25.19 -3.65 -42.43
N LYS A 4 -26.29 -4.39 -42.22
CA LYS A 4 -26.85 -4.65 -40.87
C LYS A 4 -25.95 -5.58 -40.06
N LYS A 5 -25.36 -6.60 -40.69
CA LYS A 5 -24.43 -7.54 -40.01
C LYS A 5 -23.13 -6.86 -39.61
N PHE A 6 -22.63 -5.94 -40.44
CA PHE A 6 -21.41 -5.18 -40.14
C PHE A 6 -21.62 -4.19 -38.99
N ALA A 7 -22.77 -3.50 -38.95
CA ALA A 7 -23.10 -2.61 -37.84
C ALA A 7 -23.20 -3.35 -36.50
N VAL A 8 -23.81 -4.54 -36.48
CA VAL A 8 -23.91 -5.39 -35.28
C VAL A 8 -22.53 -5.84 -34.81
N LEU A 9 -21.65 -6.25 -35.73
CA LEU A 9 -20.27 -6.65 -35.40
C LEU A 9 -19.48 -5.49 -34.76
N LEU A 10 -19.63 -4.28 -35.31
CA LEU A 10 -18.96 -3.09 -34.82
C LEU A 10 -19.45 -2.70 -33.42
N LEU A 11 -20.76 -2.86 -33.16
CA LEU A 11 -21.37 -2.64 -31.85
C LEU A 11 -20.85 -3.62 -30.79
N ILE A 12 -20.66 -4.89 -31.16
CA ILE A 12 -20.06 -5.91 -30.27
C ILE A 12 -18.61 -5.56 -29.92
N ILE A 13 -17.81 -5.13 -30.90
CA ILE A 13 -16.40 -4.73 -30.67
C ILE A 13 -16.34 -3.54 -29.70
N VAL A 14 -17.20 -2.53 -29.89
CA VAL A 14 -17.27 -1.37 -28.99
C VAL A 14 -17.64 -1.79 -27.57
N LEU A 15 -18.62 -2.68 -27.40
CA LEU A 15 -19.04 -3.21 -26.10
C LEU A 15 -17.93 -3.98 -25.37
N ILE A 16 -17.17 -4.81 -26.09
CA ILE A 16 -16.03 -5.55 -25.53
C ILE A 16 -14.94 -4.58 -25.11
N PHE A 17 -14.62 -3.61 -25.97
CA PHE A 17 -13.57 -2.62 -25.70
C PHE A 17 -13.93 -1.71 -24.52
N SER A 18 -15.19 -1.27 -24.41
CA SER A 18 -15.65 -0.47 -23.27
C SER A 18 -15.61 -1.27 -21.97
N SER A 19 -16.00 -2.55 -22.00
CA SER A 19 -15.93 -3.43 -20.82
C SER A 19 -14.48 -3.65 -20.36
N PHE A 20 -13.57 -3.84 -21.30
CA PHE A 20 -12.14 -3.97 -21.01
C PHE A 20 -11.57 -2.68 -20.38
N MET A 21 -11.91 -1.51 -20.91
CA MET A 21 -11.46 -0.21 -20.37
C MET A 21 -12.00 0.06 -18.97
N VAL A 22 -13.27 -0.27 -18.69
CA VAL A 22 -13.84 -0.18 -17.34
C VAL A 22 -13.10 -1.10 -16.36
N SER A 23 -12.81 -2.33 -16.77
CA SER A 23 -12.05 -3.29 -15.95
C SER A 23 -10.62 -2.81 -15.67
N LEU A 24 -9.99 -2.17 -16.66
CA LEU A 24 -8.66 -1.57 -16.53
C LEU A 24 -8.68 -0.37 -15.56
N MET A 25 -9.67 0.51 -15.68
CA MET A 25 -9.87 1.64 -14.77
C MET A 25 -10.12 1.15 -13.34
N PHE A 26 -10.97 0.14 -13.15
CA PHE A 26 -11.20 -0.44 -11.81
C PHE A 26 -9.93 -1.02 -11.18
N LYS A 27 -9.05 -1.64 -11.97
CA LYS A 27 -7.73 -2.10 -11.48
C LYS A 27 -6.80 -0.95 -11.10
N LEU A 28 -6.84 0.18 -11.82
CA LEU A 28 -6.02 1.36 -11.54
C LEU A 28 -6.50 2.14 -10.32
N PHE A 29 -7.82 2.20 -10.06
CA PHE A 29 -8.42 2.98 -8.97
C PHE A 29 -8.64 2.21 -7.67
N SER A 30 -8.26 0.93 -7.58
CA SER A 30 -8.49 0.11 -6.37
C SER A 30 -7.29 0.01 -5.44
N LYS A 31 -6.36 0.98 -5.47
CA LYS A 31 -5.41 1.16 -4.37
C LYS A 31 -6.15 1.79 -3.19
N VAL A 32 -6.62 0.95 -2.29
CA VAL A 32 -7.26 1.42 -1.06
C VAL A 32 -6.19 1.96 -0.13
N GLU A 33 -6.42 3.13 0.45
CA GLU A 33 -5.52 3.65 1.47
C GLU A 33 -5.86 3.01 2.83
N ILE A 34 -4.85 2.51 3.54
CA ILE A 34 -4.98 1.95 4.88
C ILE A 34 -4.03 2.68 5.82
N GLU A 35 -4.56 3.31 6.85
CA GLU A 35 -3.75 3.92 7.89
C GLU A 35 -3.20 2.86 8.86
N ALA A 36 -1.89 2.86 9.05
CA ALA A 36 -1.22 2.01 10.02
C ALA A 36 -1.10 2.74 11.36
N ASN A 37 -1.50 2.05 12.43
CA ASN A 37 -1.54 2.61 13.77
C ASN A 37 -0.30 2.25 14.56
N TYR A 38 0.24 3.21 15.30
CA TYR A 38 1.35 2.96 16.20
C TYR A 38 0.94 1.98 17.31
N VAL A 39 1.77 0.96 17.53
CA VAL A 39 1.55 -0.05 18.58
C VAL A 39 2.54 0.16 19.72
N ARG A 40 3.84 0.14 19.42
CA ARG A 40 4.92 0.22 20.42
C ARG A 40 6.25 0.59 19.78
N SER A 41 7.25 0.92 20.60
CA SER A 41 8.63 1.06 20.17
C SER A 41 9.54 0.02 20.83
N THR A 42 10.58 -0.39 20.13
CA THR A 42 11.63 -1.30 20.61
C THR A 42 13.00 -0.87 20.10
N TYR A 43 14.06 -1.48 20.62
CA TYR A 43 15.34 -1.50 19.93
C TYR A 43 15.41 -2.69 18.97
N PHE A 44 16.05 -2.48 17.83
CA PHE A 44 16.22 -3.49 16.77
C PHE A 44 17.63 -3.34 16.19
N TYR A 45 18.33 -4.45 16.01
CA TYR A 45 19.68 -4.45 15.44
C TYR A 45 19.58 -4.38 13.91
N TYR A 46 20.04 -3.27 13.33
CA TYR A 46 19.99 -3.01 11.90
C TYR A 46 21.30 -2.36 11.46
N GLU A 47 21.89 -2.86 10.37
CA GLU A 47 23.18 -2.38 9.82
C GLU A 47 24.30 -2.26 10.87
N GLY A 48 24.45 -3.27 11.72
CA GLY A 48 25.55 -3.32 12.68
C GLY A 48 25.35 -2.51 13.97
N ARG A 49 24.19 -1.85 14.17
CA ARG A 49 23.91 -1.03 15.36
C ARG A 49 22.51 -1.27 15.91
N PHE A 50 22.34 -1.09 17.22
CA PHE A 50 21.00 -1.02 17.81
C PHE A 50 20.35 0.31 17.44
N ARG A 51 19.21 0.23 16.75
CA ARG A 51 18.41 1.38 16.30
C ARG A 51 17.08 1.39 17.02
N ARG A 52 16.50 2.59 17.19
CA ARG A 52 15.12 2.73 17.67
C ARG A 52 14.19 2.31 16.53
N CYS A 53 13.20 1.50 16.85
CA CYS A 53 12.24 0.99 15.89
C CYS A 53 10.82 1.22 16.41
N PHE A 54 9.96 1.77 15.56
CA PHE A 54 8.54 1.97 15.83
C PHE A 54 7.74 0.91 15.08
N ILE A 55 6.89 0.19 15.80
CA ILE A 55 6.03 -0.85 15.24
C ILE A 55 4.66 -0.23 14.99
N PHE A 56 4.22 -0.35 13.74
CA PHE A 56 2.91 0.07 13.27
C PHE A 56 2.12 -1.14 12.78
N GLU A 57 0.81 -1.05 12.80
CA GLU A 57 -0.06 -2.14 12.39
C GLU A 57 -1.18 -1.63 11.48
N ALA A 58 -1.32 -2.26 10.32
CA ALA A 58 -2.36 -1.96 9.36
C ALA A 58 -3.27 -3.18 9.19
N GLU A 59 -4.55 -2.93 8.94
CA GLU A 59 -5.56 -3.97 8.84
C GLU A 59 -6.39 -3.77 7.57
N ASN A 60 -6.48 -4.83 6.77
CA ASN A 60 -7.45 -4.91 5.69
C ASN A 60 -8.81 -5.31 6.26
N LYS A 61 -9.74 -4.36 6.36
CA LYS A 61 -11.12 -4.64 6.83
C LYS A 61 -12.04 -5.20 5.75
N PHE A 62 -11.55 -5.40 4.53
CA PHE A 62 -12.34 -5.93 3.42
C PHE A 62 -12.32 -7.46 3.43
N GLY A 63 -13.47 -8.06 3.11
CA GLY A 63 -13.60 -9.51 2.91
C GLY A 63 -12.96 -10.06 1.62
N LYS A 64 -12.01 -9.32 1.05
CA LYS A 64 -11.26 -9.71 -0.15
C LYS A 64 -9.82 -9.25 -0.06
N GLU A 65 -8.97 -9.87 -0.86
CA GLU A 65 -7.59 -9.45 -1.05
C GLU A 65 -7.53 -8.06 -1.68
N VAL A 66 -6.65 -7.19 -1.17
CA VAL A 66 -6.45 -5.83 -1.68
C VAL A 66 -4.96 -5.50 -1.77
N THR A 67 -4.60 -4.71 -2.76
CA THR A 67 -3.30 -4.01 -2.78
C THR A 67 -3.56 -2.62 -2.23
N ALA A 68 -2.98 -2.33 -1.07
CA ALA A 68 -3.24 -1.11 -0.33
C ALA A 68 -2.03 -0.17 -0.36
N ARG A 69 -2.32 1.13 -0.38
CA ARG A 69 -1.35 2.17 -0.05
C ARG A 69 -1.38 2.36 1.46
N VAL A 70 -0.40 1.82 2.15
CA VAL A 70 -0.31 1.91 3.61
C VAL A 70 0.28 3.26 3.98
N LYS A 71 -0.39 3.98 4.88
CA LYS A 71 0.02 5.28 5.40
C LYS A 71 0.54 5.14 6.83
N ILE A 72 1.74 5.63 7.10
CA ILE A 72 2.30 5.77 8.45
C ILE A 72 2.50 7.26 8.74
N ASP A 73 1.85 7.75 9.80
CA ASP A 73 2.07 9.11 10.32
C ASP A 73 3.00 9.09 11.54
N LEU A 74 4.24 9.54 11.34
CA LEU A 74 5.29 9.61 12.35
C LEU A 74 5.12 10.79 13.33
N SER A 75 4.24 11.74 13.05
CA SER A 75 3.96 12.85 13.97
C SER A 75 3.42 12.33 15.31
N LYS A 76 2.67 11.21 15.27
CA LYS A 76 2.14 10.50 16.45
C LYS A 76 3.23 9.98 17.37
N VAL A 77 4.43 9.71 16.85
CA VAL A 77 5.61 9.29 17.62
C VAL A 77 6.66 10.40 17.74
N LYS A 78 6.30 11.64 17.35
CA LYS A 78 7.16 12.84 17.37
C LYS A 78 8.49 12.66 16.64
N ARG A 79 8.46 11.99 15.49
CA ARG A 79 9.65 11.78 14.66
C ARG A 79 9.42 12.26 13.24
N ASP A 80 10.51 12.72 12.63
CA ASP A 80 10.57 13.15 11.23
C ASP A 80 10.94 11.96 10.35
N ILE A 81 10.53 12.01 9.09
CA ILE A 81 10.98 11.10 8.04
C ILE A 81 12.50 11.16 7.84
N GLY A 82 13.15 12.30 8.09
CA GLY A 82 14.61 12.45 7.98
C GLY A 82 15.39 11.49 8.89
N ASP A 83 14.77 10.96 9.94
CA ASP A 83 15.35 9.97 10.82
C ASP A 83 15.11 8.52 10.33
N VAL A 84 14.32 8.29 9.28
CA VAL A 84 13.92 6.95 8.85
C VAL A 84 15.01 6.31 8.01
N LEU A 85 15.48 5.16 8.45
CA LEU A 85 16.45 4.35 7.71
C LEU A 85 15.76 3.33 6.82
N ALA A 86 14.75 2.64 7.34
CA ALA A 86 14.07 1.57 6.62
C ALA A 86 12.65 1.36 7.14
N VAL A 87 11.79 0.90 6.24
CA VAL A 87 10.49 0.31 6.57
C VAL A 87 10.58 -1.19 6.30
N LEU A 88 10.34 -2.01 7.32
CA LEU A 88 10.45 -3.47 7.22
C LEU A 88 9.09 -4.14 7.44
N ASP A 89 8.85 -5.23 6.74
CA ASP A 89 7.71 -6.11 6.96
C ASP A 89 7.87 -6.98 8.23
N GLU A 90 6.90 -7.87 8.46
CA GLU A 90 6.95 -8.83 9.57
C GLU A 90 8.15 -9.79 9.50
N ASN A 91 8.64 -10.06 8.28
CA ASN A 91 9.76 -10.93 7.94
C ASN A 91 11.10 -10.18 7.86
N LEU A 92 11.14 -8.91 8.27
CA LEU A 92 12.31 -8.04 8.23
C LEU A 92 12.81 -7.74 6.81
N LYS A 93 11.97 -7.93 5.79
CA LYS A 93 12.26 -7.51 4.42
C LYS A 93 11.97 -6.02 4.28
N GLU A 94 12.89 -5.33 3.64
CA GLU A 94 12.73 -3.91 3.37
C GLU A 94 11.65 -3.66 2.32
N ILE A 95 10.83 -2.66 2.59
CA ILE A 95 9.75 -2.20 1.73
C ILE A 95 10.13 -0.82 1.22
N GLY A 96 10.13 -0.64 -0.11
CA GLY A 96 10.29 0.67 -0.72
C GLY A 96 9.13 1.60 -0.29
N TRP A 97 9.47 2.83 0.08
CA TRP A 97 8.51 3.79 0.61
C TRP A 97 8.71 5.19 0.01
N GLU A 98 7.64 5.97 0.03
CA GLU A 98 7.59 7.36 -0.45
C GLU A 98 7.22 8.27 0.72
N ASN A 99 7.69 9.51 0.69
CA ASN A 99 7.35 10.53 1.66
C ASN A 99 6.30 11.50 1.14
N GLU A 100 5.41 11.93 2.02
CA GLU A 100 4.55 13.09 1.81
C GLU A 100 4.77 14.08 2.97
N GLY A 101 5.41 15.21 2.66
CA GLY A 101 5.78 16.18 3.68
C GLY A 101 6.83 15.64 4.66
N LYS A 102 6.69 16.04 5.94
CA LYS A 102 7.71 15.84 6.99
C LYS A 102 7.49 14.61 7.87
N TYR A 103 6.27 14.08 7.89
CA TYR A 103 5.85 13.11 8.90
C TYR A 103 5.18 11.86 8.32
N VAL A 104 4.73 11.89 7.06
CA VAL A 104 3.95 10.80 6.48
C VAL A 104 4.79 9.97 5.51
N ILE A 105 4.78 8.67 5.72
CA ILE A 105 5.33 7.66 4.81
C ILE A 105 4.19 6.87 4.19
N TYR A 106 4.34 6.59 2.89
CA TYR A 106 3.50 5.64 2.18
C TYR A 106 4.32 4.48 1.63
N PHE A 107 3.70 3.31 1.55
CA PHE A 107 4.23 2.18 0.79
C PHE A 107 3.10 1.28 0.31
N GLU A 108 3.36 0.48 -0.71
CA GLU A 108 2.39 -0.49 -1.20
C GLU A 108 2.56 -1.83 -0.52
N PHE A 109 1.45 -2.39 -0.04
CA PHE A 109 1.45 -3.72 0.55
C PHE A 109 0.19 -4.49 0.18
N LYS A 110 0.35 -5.79 -0.07
CA LYS A 110 -0.74 -6.68 -0.45
C LYS A 110 -1.27 -7.39 0.79
N PHE A 111 -2.56 -7.23 1.08
CA PHE A 111 -3.24 -7.84 2.22
C PHE A 111 -4.24 -8.88 1.75
N LYS A 112 -4.27 -10.04 2.40
CA LYS A 112 -5.37 -11.00 2.32
C LYS A 112 -6.63 -10.45 3.01
N ALA A 113 -7.77 -11.07 2.75
CA ALA A 113 -9.04 -10.68 3.37
C ALA A 113 -8.95 -10.70 4.91
N TYR A 114 -9.41 -9.64 5.56
CA TYR A 114 -9.37 -9.48 7.03
C TYR A 114 -7.97 -9.63 7.66
N GLU A 115 -6.91 -9.43 6.88
CA GLU A 115 -5.54 -9.62 7.35
C GLU A 115 -5.03 -8.38 8.08
N LYS A 116 -4.30 -8.64 9.16
CA LYS A 116 -3.59 -7.65 9.95
C LYS A 116 -2.09 -7.85 9.79
N LYS A 117 -1.33 -6.79 9.52
CA LYS A 117 0.13 -6.82 9.37
C LYS A 117 0.81 -5.78 10.21
N SER A 118 1.97 -6.16 10.76
CA SER A 118 2.86 -5.27 11.47
C SER A 118 4.02 -4.84 10.57
N PHE A 119 4.38 -3.57 10.68
CA PHE A 119 5.48 -2.93 9.98
C PHE A 119 6.41 -2.28 10.99
N ARG A 120 7.70 -2.27 10.68
CA ARG A 120 8.75 -1.70 11.52
C ARG A 120 9.36 -0.51 10.80
N VAL A 121 9.28 0.66 11.40
CA VAL A 121 9.99 1.85 10.93
C VAL A 121 11.25 2.00 11.77
N VAL A 122 12.40 1.73 11.16
CA VAL A 122 13.72 1.79 11.78
C VAL A 122 14.28 3.20 11.66
N MET A 123 14.82 3.73 12.76
CA MET A 123 15.23 5.12 12.86
C MET A 123 16.74 5.28 13.15
N LEU A 124 17.31 6.39 12.70
CA LEU A 124 18.71 6.74 12.84
C LEU A 124 19.09 6.96 14.32
N HIS A 125 18.33 7.76 15.10
CA HIS A 125 18.29 7.74 16.58
C HIS A 125 17.22 8.68 17.20
#